data_AF-A0A094F9K8-F1
#
_entry.id   AF-A0A094F9K8-F1
#
_cell.length_a   1.000
_cell.length_b   1.000
_cell.length_c   1.000
_cell.angle_alpha   90.00
_cell.angle_beta   90.00
_cell.angle_gamma   90.00
#
_symmetry.space_group_name_H-M   'P 1'
#
loop_
_entity.id
_entity.type
_entity.pdbx_description
1 polymer ?
#
loop_
_entity_poly.entity_id
_entity_poly.type
_entity_poly.pdbx_seq_one_letter_code
_entity_poly.pdbx_strand_id
1 'polypeptide(L)'
;MGRELQKKKNRSSIPKVKHKPKSKRVNPLGNAIIAANWDSKQTLTQNYTRLGLASRLNAATGGTEKKISASSTAGTLAITSALPTTIAPQTARVERDAAGKIVKVIHSHTKKANPLNDPLNDLESEDEDAMEGFEGFADEEEEGNDIVKQLEEQALRVAEKKPRKQSVREQEWCQRLSEKWGEDYKSMVKDRRLNPMQQNEPDIRRRILKWRESKSSE
;
A
#
# COMPACT_ATOMS: atom_id res chain seq x y z
N MET A 1 -10.99 -23.64 -43.31
CA MET A 1 -12.38 -24.00 -43.71
C MET A 1 -12.51 -25.44 -44.23
N GLY A 2 -11.56 -26.35 -43.93
CA GLY A 2 -11.56 -27.71 -44.51
C GLY A 2 -12.35 -28.76 -43.72
N ARG A 3 -12.86 -28.45 -42.53
CA ARG A 3 -13.50 -29.45 -41.65
C ARG A 3 -14.95 -29.69 -42.07
N GLU A 4 -15.29 -30.91 -42.45
CA GLU A 4 -16.64 -31.29 -42.93
C GLU A 4 -17.77 -30.92 -41.97
N LEU A 5 -17.54 -31.04 -40.65
CA LEU A 5 -18.51 -30.60 -39.63
C LEU A 5 -18.79 -29.09 -39.68
N GLN A 6 -17.79 -28.26 -39.96
CA GLN A 6 -18.01 -26.81 -40.14
C GLN A 6 -18.76 -26.53 -41.44
N LYS A 7 -18.49 -27.28 -42.53
CA LYS A 7 -19.25 -27.17 -43.79
C LYS A 7 -20.72 -27.54 -43.60
N LYS A 8 -21.01 -28.66 -42.91
CA LYS A 8 -22.38 -29.09 -42.57
C LYS A 8 -23.11 -28.05 -41.71
N LYS A 9 -22.42 -27.49 -40.70
CA LYS A 9 -22.97 -26.41 -39.85
C LYS A 9 -23.21 -25.10 -40.60
N ASN A 10 -22.39 -24.79 -41.60
CA ASN A 10 -22.59 -23.60 -42.44
C ASN A 10 -23.73 -23.80 -43.46
N ARG A 11 -24.00 -25.04 -43.87
CA ARG A 11 -25.05 -25.39 -44.84
C ARG A 11 -26.42 -25.63 -44.18
N SER A 12 -26.48 -25.87 -42.88
CA SER A 12 -27.75 -25.97 -42.15
C SER A 12 -28.45 -24.61 -42.07
N SER A 13 -29.78 -24.58 -42.18
CA SER A 13 -30.63 -23.39 -41.96
C SER A 13 -30.71 -22.92 -40.51
N ILE A 14 -29.96 -23.57 -39.61
CA ILE A 14 -29.94 -23.28 -38.17
C ILE A 14 -29.03 -22.07 -37.91
N PRO A 15 -29.52 -21.02 -37.22
CA PRO A 15 -28.71 -19.85 -36.93
C PRO A 15 -27.53 -20.20 -36.02
N LYS A 16 -26.35 -19.69 -36.36
CA LYS A 16 -25.13 -19.92 -35.56
C LYS A 16 -25.24 -19.17 -34.23
N VAL A 17 -25.30 -19.91 -33.13
CA VAL A 17 -25.14 -19.34 -31.78
C VAL A 17 -23.74 -18.73 -31.67
N LYS A 18 -23.69 -17.41 -31.52
CA LYS A 18 -22.47 -16.63 -31.30
C LYS A 18 -22.59 -15.96 -29.94
N HIS A 19 -21.65 -16.22 -29.04
CA HIS A 19 -21.54 -15.46 -27.79
C HIS A 19 -20.67 -14.22 -28.06
N LYS A 20 -21.08 -13.08 -27.51
CA LYS A 20 -20.23 -11.89 -27.51
C LYS A 20 -19.04 -12.15 -26.57
N PRO A 21 -17.81 -11.78 -26.97
CA PRO A 21 -16.67 -11.88 -26.08
C PRO A 21 -16.87 -10.98 -24.85
N LYS A 22 -16.29 -11.36 -23.71
CA LYS A 22 -16.35 -10.55 -22.50
C LYS A 22 -15.62 -9.22 -22.74
N SER A 23 -16.16 -8.13 -22.17
CA SER A 23 -15.48 -6.83 -22.22
C SER A 23 -14.16 -6.88 -21.47
N LYS A 24 -13.16 -6.14 -21.94
CA LYS A 24 -11.87 -5.97 -21.23
C LYS A 24 -11.94 -5.05 -20.00
N ARG A 25 -13.11 -4.46 -19.73
CA ARG A 25 -13.34 -3.58 -18.58
C ARG A 25 -13.27 -4.41 -17.31
N VAL A 26 -12.32 -4.07 -16.44
CA VAL A 26 -12.14 -4.71 -15.14
C VAL A 26 -13.01 -3.96 -14.13
N ASN A 27 -13.80 -4.71 -13.35
CA ASN A 27 -14.53 -4.20 -12.20
C ASN A 27 -14.06 -4.99 -10.96
N PRO A 28 -13.56 -4.34 -9.90
CA PRO A 28 -13.14 -5.04 -8.69
C PRO A 28 -14.37 -5.62 -7.96
N LEU A 29 -14.46 -6.96 -7.90
CA LEU A 29 -15.59 -7.70 -7.31
C LEU A 29 -15.40 -8.05 -5.82
N GLY A 30 -14.26 -7.67 -5.23
CA GLY A 30 -13.88 -8.09 -3.87
C GLY A 30 -14.37 -7.15 -2.77
N ASN A 31 -13.89 -5.90 -2.78
CA ASN A 31 -14.20 -4.91 -1.74
C ASN A 31 -15.16 -3.84 -2.28
N ALA A 32 -16.26 -3.62 -1.55
CA ALA A 32 -17.25 -2.59 -1.86
C ALA A 32 -16.68 -1.17 -1.86
N ILE A 33 -15.74 -0.84 -0.96
CA ILE A 33 -15.07 0.48 -0.91
C ILE A 33 -14.31 0.73 -2.20
N ILE A 34 -13.51 -0.25 -2.63
CA ILE A 34 -12.72 -0.13 -3.86
C ILE A 34 -13.64 -0.06 -5.08
N ALA A 35 -14.70 -0.87 -5.11
CA ALA A 35 -15.68 -0.86 -6.19
C ALA A 35 -16.42 0.47 -6.34
N ALA A 36 -16.77 1.12 -5.23
CA ALA A 36 -17.42 2.44 -5.24
C ALA A 36 -16.51 3.53 -5.82
N ASN A 37 -15.21 3.44 -5.57
CA ASN A 37 -14.22 4.43 -6.00
C ASN A 37 -13.48 4.06 -7.30
N TRP A 38 -13.98 3.07 -8.05
CA TRP A 38 -13.31 2.56 -9.25
C TRP A 38 -13.70 3.34 -10.52
N ASP A 39 -12.74 3.99 -11.17
CA ASP A 39 -12.96 4.64 -12.46
C ASP A 39 -12.64 3.69 -13.63
N SER A 40 -13.66 3.29 -14.37
CA SER A 40 -13.51 2.41 -15.54
C SER A 40 -12.79 3.05 -16.74
N LYS A 41 -12.55 4.36 -16.73
CA LYS A 41 -11.79 5.09 -17.76
C LYS A 41 -10.29 5.07 -17.51
N GLN A 42 -9.88 4.93 -16.25
CA GLN A 42 -8.48 4.89 -15.85
C GLN A 42 -7.90 3.48 -15.97
N THR A 43 -6.58 3.40 -16.13
CA THR A 43 -5.87 2.11 -16.09
C THR A 43 -5.86 1.54 -14.67
N LEU A 44 -5.59 0.24 -14.54
CA LEU A 44 -5.47 -0.40 -13.23
C LEU A 44 -4.39 0.29 -12.38
N THR A 45 -3.21 0.57 -12.95
CA THR A 45 -2.13 1.27 -12.23
C THR A 45 -2.58 2.65 -11.73
N GLN A 46 -3.23 3.45 -12.59
CA GLN A 46 -3.71 4.80 -12.24
C GLN A 46 -4.79 4.78 -11.15
N ASN A 47 -5.73 3.83 -11.21
CA ASN A 47 -6.76 3.70 -10.17
C ASN A 47 -6.13 3.36 -8.83
N TYR A 48 -5.27 2.34 -8.78
CA TYR A 48 -4.63 1.94 -7.53
C TYR A 48 -3.76 3.07 -6.96
N THR A 49 -2.98 3.79 -7.77
CA THR A 49 -2.22 4.95 -7.30
C THR A 49 -3.12 6.08 -6.80
N ARG A 50 -4.26 6.33 -7.45
CA ARG A 50 -5.27 7.29 -6.96
C ARG A 50 -5.87 6.88 -5.62
N LEU A 51 -6.08 5.58 -5.40
CA LEU A 51 -6.61 5.03 -4.16
C LEU A 51 -5.56 4.98 -3.03
N GLY A 52 -4.29 5.33 -3.30
CA GLY A 52 -3.20 5.17 -2.33
C GLY A 52 -2.73 3.72 -2.15
N LEU A 53 -3.06 2.84 -3.11
CA LEU A 53 -2.73 1.42 -3.07
C LEU A 53 -1.63 1.07 -4.08
N ALA A 54 -0.78 0.11 -3.72
CA ALA A 54 0.21 -0.42 -4.65
C ALA A 54 -0.46 -1.31 -5.71
N SER A 55 -0.21 -1.02 -6.99
CA SER A 55 -0.69 -1.87 -8.11
C SER A 55 0.19 -3.11 -8.35
N ARG A 56 1.47 -3.04 -7.98
CA ARG A 56 2.48 -4.09 -8.10
C ARG A 56 3.38 -4.04 -6.87
N LEU A 57 3.83 -5.21 -6.41
CA LEU A 57 4.72 -5.33 -5.26
C LEU A 57 6.18 -4.99 -5.61
N ASN A 58 6.62 -5.36 -6.81
CA ASN A 58 7.99 -5.16 -7.26
C ASN A 58 8.10 -3.95 -8.20
N ALA A 59 9.33 -3.48 -8.42
CA ALA A 59 9.63 -2.44 -9.38
C ALA A 59 9.07 -2.78 -10.78
N ALA A 60 8.41 -1.80 -11.40
CA ALA A 60 7.88 -1.98 -12.74
C ALA A 60 9.04 -2.06 -13.76
N THR A 61 8.95 -3.01 -14.68
CA THR A 61 9.86 -3.04 -15.82
C THR A 61 9.45 -1.99 -16.85
N GLY A 62 10.40 -1.11 -17.23
CA GLY A 62 10.16 -0.02 -18.17
C GLY A 62 9.73 1.29 -17.50
N GLY A 63 9.24 2.24 -18.31
CA GLY A 63 8.83 3.55 -17.83
C GLY A 63 7.45 3.54 -17.16
N THR A 64 7.30 4.30 -16.08
CA THR A 64 6.01 4.63 -15.46
C THR A 64 5.54 6.01 -15.89
N GLU A 65 4.22 6.21 -15.90
CA GLU A 65 3.63 7.51 -16.16
C GLU A 65 3.94 8.47 -15.01
N LYS A 66 4.63 9.58 -15.30
CA LYS A 66 4.91 10.64 -14.33
C LYS A 66 3.81 11.69 -14.42
N LYS A 67 3.19 12.02 -13.28
CA LYS A 67 2.32 13.20 -13.19
C LYS A 67 3.20 14.44 -13.34
N ILE A 68 2.90 15.29 -14.31
CA ILE A 68 3.59 16.57 -14.49
C ILE A 68 3.07 17.50 -13.39
N SER A 69 3.86 17.69 -12.32
CA SER A 69 3.55 18.71 -11.33
C SER A 69 3.95 20.08 -11.88
N ALA A 70 3.17 21.12 -11.59
CA ALA A 70 3.47 22.48 -12.02
C ALA A 70 4.80 23.03 -11.45
N SER A 71 5.34 22.37 -10.42
CA SER A 71 6.63 22.68 -9.79
C SER A 71 7.82 22.01 -10.48
N SER A 72 7.64 21.37 -11.65
CA SER A 72 8.77 20.79 -12.37
C SER A 72 9.74 21.89 -12.82
N THR A 73 10.99 21.82 -12.37
CA THR A 73 12.13 22.66 -12.80
C THR A 73 12.44 22.58 -14.30
N ALA A 74 11.69 21.77 -15.06
CA ALA A 74 11.76 21.71 -16.52
C ALA A 74 11.56 23.09 -17.18
N GLY A 75 10.79 23.99 -16.55
CA GLY A 75 10.63 25.37 -17.02
C GLY A 75 11.82 26.28 -16.68
N THR A 76 12.48 26.06 -15.54
CA THR A 76 13.62 26.89 -15.08
C THR A 76 14.94 26.45 -15.71
N LEU A 77 15.09 25.17 -16.04
CA LEU A 77 16.26 24.61 -16.72
C LEU A 77 16.19 24.73 -18.25
N ALA A 78 15.15 25.36 -18.78
CA ALA A 78 15.04 25.65 -20.20
C ALA A 78 16.01 26.79 -20.56
N ILE A 79 17.20 26.44 -21.05
CA ILE A 79 18.18 27.41 -21.56
C ILE A 79 17.56 28.11 -22.79
N THR A 80 17.02 29.29 -22.59
CA THR A 80 16.67 30.18 -23.71
C THR A 80 17.97 30.71 -24.29
N SER A 81 18.24 30.51 -25.58
CA SER A 81 19.46 30.96 -26.27
C SER A 81 19.60 32.49 -26.41
N ALA A 82 18.80 33.26 -25.67
CA ALA A 82 18.82 34.71 -25.69
C ALA A 82 19.93 35.22 -24.75
N LEU A 83 21.09 35.51 -25.32
CA LEU A 83 22.16 36.19 -24.59
C LEU A 83 21.73 37.63 -24.27
N PRO A 84 21.96 38.14 -23.04
CA PRO A 84 21.64 39.52 -22.71
C PRO A 84 22.48 40.47 -23.58
N THR A 85 21.81 41.24 -24.45
CA THR A 85 22.47 42.14 -25.42
C THR A 85 23.06 43.40 -24.77
N THR A 86 22.71 43.69 -23.52
CA THR A 86 23.13 44.88 -22.78
C THR A 86 23.89 44.51 -21.52
N ILE A 87 25.21 44.71 -21.53
CA ILE A 87 26.07 44.58 -20.35
C ILE A 87 26.34 45.99 -19.82
N ALA A 88 25.95 46.27 -18.58
CA ALA A 88 26.21 47.57 -17.96
C ALA A 88 27.72 47.71 -17.65
N PRO A 89 28.40 48.78 -18.08
CA PRO A 89 29.82 48.97 -17.79
C PRO A 89 30.04 49.20 -16.30
N GLN A 90 30.80 48.33 -15.64
CA GLN A 90 31.16 48.46 -14.23
C GLN A 90 32.54 49.09 -14.08
N THR A 91 32.68 50.02 -13.13
CA THR A 91 33.95 50.69 -12.82
C THR A 91 34.59 50.06 -11.59
N ALA A 92 35.85 49.63 -11.68
CA ALA A 92 36.62 49.10 -10.56
C ALA A 92 37.73 50.07 -10.13
N ARG A 93 38.04 50.13 -8.82
CA ARG A 93 39.12 50.97 -8.30
C ARG A 93 40.41 50.16 -8.27
N VAL A 94 41.46 50.68 -8.89
CA VAL A 94 42.75 50.00 -9.04
C VAL A 94 43.81 50.74 -8.23
N GLU A 95 44.44 50.05 -7.28
CA GLU A 95 45.61 50.54 -6.55
C GLU A 95 46.90 50.08 -7.26
N ARG A 96 47.79 51.04 -7.52
CA ARG A 96 49.08 50.83 -8.20
C ARG A 96 50.24 51.21 -7.28
N ASP A 97 51.35 50.52 -7.41
CA ASP A 97 52.60 50.87 -6.72
C ASP A 97 53.29 52.08 -7.36
N ALA A 98 54.37 52.56 -6.73
CA ALA A 98 55.14 53.72 -7.21
C ALA A 98 55.80 53.50 -8.59
N ALA A 99 55.87 52.26 -9.08
CA ALA A 99 56.37 51.90 -10.41
C ALA A 99 55.25 51.69 -11.45
N GLY A 100 53.99 51.91 -11.06
CA GLY A 100 52.81 51.80 -11.92
C GLY A 100 52.28 50.38 -12.12
N LYS A 101 52.83 49.37 -11.41
CA LYS A 101 52.32 47.99 -11.47
C LYS A 101 51.06 47.88 -10.61
N ILE A 102 50.06 47.15 -11.13
CA ILE A 102 48.78 46.92 -10.46
C ILE A 102 48.98 45.90 -9.34
N VAL A 103 48.70 46.31 -8.10
CA VAL A 103 48.86 45.45 -6.92
C VAL A 103 47.50 44.93 -6.45
N LYS A 104 46.44 45.74 -6.52
CA LYS A 104 45.11 45.36 -6.03
C LYS A 104 44.00 46.00 -6.84
N VAL A 105 43.02 45.19 -7.26
CA VAL A 105 41.78 45.65 -7.89
C VAL A 105 40.66 45.46 -6.88
N ILE A 106 40.14 46.55 -6.35
CA ILE A 106 39.08 46.56 -5.33
C ILE A 106 37.77 46.80 -6.06
N HIS A 107 36.94 45.76 -6.14
CA HIS A 107 35.55 45.87 -6.54
C HIS A 107 34.76 46.35 -5.30
N SER A 108 33.95 47.40 -5.45
CA SER A 108 33.05 47.82 -4.37
C SER A 108 32.13 46.65 -4.02
N HIS A 109 32.02 46.32 -2.73
CA HIS A 109 31.38 45.12 -2.18
C HIS A 109 30.02 44.81 -2.80
N THR A 110 30.02 44.06 -3.89
CA THR A 110 28.86 43.54 -4.57
C THR A 110 29.07 42.04 -4.67
N LYS A 111 28.00 41.28 -4.42
CA LYS A 111 28.00 39.81 -4.54
C LYS A 111 28.62 39.44 -5.89
N LYS A 112 29.47 38.42 -5.92
CA LYS A 112 30.16 37.93 -7.13
C LYS A 112 29.13 37.84 -8.26
N ALA A 113 29.32 38.61 -9.32
CA ALA A 113 28.34 38.64 -10.41
C ALA A 113 28.22 37.23 -10.99
N ASN A 114 26.98 36.73 -11.09
CA ASN A 114 26.64 35.46 -11.73
C ASN A 114 26.04 35.75 -13.13
N PRO A 115 26.84 36.19 -14.11
CA PRO A 115 26.34 36.62 -15.42
C PRO A 115 25.73 35.48 -16.23
N LEU A 116 26.03 34.22 -15.87
CA LEU A 116 25.49 33.03 -16.50
C LEU A 116 24.26 32.46 -15.77
N ASN A 117 23.85 33.10 -14.66
CA ASN A 117 22.79 32.64 -13.77
C ASN A 117 22.93 31.16 -13.38
N ASP A 118 24.17 30.75 -13.09
CA ASP A 118 24.50 29.39 -12.68
C ASP A 118 23.99 29.15 -11.25
N PRO A 119 23.03 28.23 -11.03
CA PRO A 119 22.43 28.00 -9.71
C PRO A 119 23.43 27.49 -8.66
N LEU A 120 24.61 26.99 -9.05
CA LEU A 120 25.64 26.51 -8.12
C LEU A 120 26.42 27.64 -7.43
N ASN A 121 26.49 28.83 -8.03
CA ASN A 121 27.32 29.93 -7.51
C ASN A 121 26.75 30.57 -6.23
N ASP A 122 25.45 30.41 -5.96
CA ASP A 122 24.83 30.85 -4.70
C ASP A 122 25.07 29.82 -3.57
N LEU A 123 25.07 28.52 -3.90
CA LEU A 123 25.36 27.42 -2.95
C LEU A 123 26.85 27.40 -2.52
N GLU A 124 27.78 27.70 -3.43
CA GLU A 124 29.22 27.77 -3.12
C GLU A 124 29.56 28.93 -2.15
N SER A 125 28.66 29.91 -1.99
CA SER A 125 28.86 31.06 -1.10
C SER A 125 28.29 30.87 0.32
N GLU A 126 27.48 29.84 0.54
CA GLU A 126 26.83 29.57 1.83
C GLU A 126 27.33 28.29 2.53
N ASP A 127 28.05 27.38 1.86
CA ASP A 127 28.25 26.03 2.41
C ASP A 127 29.70 25.48 2.37
N GLU A 128 30.48 25.69 3.45
CA GLU A 128 31.45 24.67 3.92
C GLU A 128 30.84 23.75 5.00
N ASP A 129 29.60 24.00 5.45
CA ASP A 129 28.95 23.30 6.58
C ASP A 129 27.55 22.71 6.28
N ALA A 130 27.13 22.54 5.01
CA ALA A 130 25.84 21.89 4.66
C ALA A 130 25.95 20.44 4.18
N MET A 131 27.01 19.72 4.59
CA MET A 131 27.13 18.26 4.39
C MET A 131 26.70 17.47 5.64
N GLU A 132 25.73 17.96 6.40
CA GLU A 132 25.13 17.23 7.53
C GLU A 132 23.60 17.43 7.53
N GLY A 133 22.91 16.83 6.57
CA GLY A 133 21.47 17.04 6.48
C GLY A 133 20.73 16.17 5.48
N PHE A 134 21.22 14.98 5.14
CA PHE A 134 20.32 13.94 4.62
C PHE A 134 19.60 13.32 5.81
N GLU A 135 18.75 14.12 6.45
CA GLU A 135 17.75 13.67 7.42
C GLU A 135 16.88 12.67 6.68
N GLY A 136 17.11 11.39 7.01
CA GLY A 136 16.43 10.28 6.36
C GLY A 136 14.94 10.50 6.41
N PHE A 137 14.32 10.42 5.23
CA PHE A 137 12.88 10.32 4.98
C PHE A 137 12.08 10.38 6.27
N ALA A 138 11.85 11.59 6.79
CA ALA A 138 10.78 11.80 7.72
C ALA A 138 9.56 11.25 6.99
N ASP A 139 8.89 10.26 7.59
CA ASP A 139 7.53 9.90 7.22
C ASP A 139 6.72 11.19 7.42
N GLU A 140 6.71 12.06 6.41
CA GLU A 140 5.60 12.96 6.19
C GLU A 140 4.40 12.03 6.25
N GLU A 141 3.59 12.21 7.29
CA GLU A 141 2.26 11.64 7.37
C GLU A 141 1.54 12.15 6.12
N GLU A 142 1.71 11.46 4.99
CA GLU A 142 0.98 11.71 3.77
C GLU A 142 -0.47 11.69 4.22
N GLU A 143 -1.16 12.82 4.10
CA GLU A 143 -2.56 12.97 4.49
C GLU A 143 -3.32 11.72 4.01
N GLY A 144 -3.54 10.80 4.96
CA GLY A 144 -3.81 9.42 4.61
C GLY A 144 -5.10 9.38 3.82
N ASN A 145 -5.01 9.02 2.55
CA ASN A 145 -6.13 9.02 1.62
C ASN A 145 -7.34 8.37 2.31
N ASP A 146 -8.48 9.06 2.41
CA ASP A 146 -9.63 8.64 3.24
C ASP A 146 -10.04 7.18 3.02
N ILE A 147 -9.86 6.70 1.79
CA ILE A 147 -10.15 5.34 1.36
C ILE A 147 -9.24 4.32 2.06
N VAL A 148 -7.94 4.60 2.18
CA VAL A 148 -6.98 3.74 2.87
C VAL A 148 -7.36 3.63 4.34
N LYS A 149 -7.70 4.75 4.98
CA LYS A 149 -8.19 4.75 6.38
C LYS A 149 -9.44 3.88 6.56
N GLN A 150 -10.42 3.98 5.65
CA GLN A 150 -11.60 3.11 5.71
C GLN A 150 -11.25 1.61 5.50
N LEU A 151 -10.26 1.30 4.66
CA LEU A 151 -9.79 -0.07 4.44
C LEU A 151 -9.08 -0.62 5.68
N GLU A 152 -8.29 0.21 6.36
CA GLU A 152 -7.65 -0.14 7.63
C GLU A 152 -8.68 -0.37 8.73
N GLU A 153 -9.67 0.51 8.86
CA GLU A 153 -10.79 0.32 9.79
C GLU A 153 -11.56 -0.99 9.52
N GLN A 154 -11.75 -1.34 8.24
CA GLN A 154 -12.34 -2.63 7.87
C GLN A 154 -11.44 -3.82 8.20
N ALA A 155 -10.12 -3.70 8.03
CA ALA A 155 -9.17 -4.75 8.36
C ALA A 155 -9.07 -4.98 9.88
N LEU A 156 -9.16 -3.90 10.67
CA LEU A 156 -9.22 -3.94 12.13
C LEU A 156 -10.51 -4.54 12.65
N ARG A 157 -11.57 -4.58 11.85
CA ARG A 157 -12.83 -5.25 12.18
C ARG A 157 -12.65 -6.77 12.15
N VAL A 158 -12.09 -7.32 13.22
CA VAL A 158 -12.01 -8.77 13.44
C VAL A 158 -13.42 -9.32 13.60
N ALA A 159 -13.78 -10.30 12.77
CA ALA A 159 -15.05 -10.99 12.89
C ALA A 159 -15.17 -11.63 14.28
N GLU A 160 -16.35 -11.52 14.91
CA GLU A 160 -16.61 -12.11 16.21
C GLU A 160 -16.32 -13.62 16.19
N LYS A 161 -15.28 -14.01 16.93
CA LYS A 161 -14.89 -15.42 17.02
C LYS A 161 -15.91 -16.17 17.86
N LYS A 162 -16.80 -16.91 17.18
CA LYS A 162 -17.75 -17.81 17.86
C LYS A 162 -16.99 -18.97 18.54
N PRO A 163 -17.06 -19.12 19.88
CA PRO A 163 -16.42 -20.23 20.56
C PRO A 163 -17.07 -21.56 20.15
N ARG A 164 -16.28 -22.64 20.12
CA ARG A 164 -16.80 -23.98 19.82
C ARG A 164 -17.63 -24.49 21.00
N LYS A 165 -18.93 -24.71 20.77
CA LYS A 165 -19.86 -25.29 21.74
C LYS A 165 -19.85 -26.82 21.69
N GLN A 166 -20.22 -27.45 22.80
CA GLN A 166 -20.43 -28.91 22.85
C GLN A 166 -21.76 -29.26 22.18
N SER A 167 -21.88 -30.51 21.71
CA SER A 167 -23.16 -31.02 21.20
C SER A 167 -24.15 -31.26 22.35
N VAL A 168 -25.45 -31.17 22.09
CA VAL A 168 -26.50 -31.39 23.11
C VAL A 168 -26.35 -32.75 23.80
N ARG A 169 -26.13 -33.82 23.02
CA ARG A 169 -25.92 -35.16 23.56
C ARG A 169 -24.68 -35.27 24.44
N GLU A 170 -23.61 -34.54 24.12
CA GLU A 170 -22.40 -34.51 24.92
C GLU A 170 -22.62 -33.75 26.23
N GLN A 171 -23.40 -32.67 26.21
CA GLN A 171 -23.79 -31.94 27.42
C GLN A 171 -24.61 -32.83 28.35
N GLU A 172 -25.60 -33.57 27.83
CA GLU A 172 -26.37 -34.52 28.63
C GLU A 172 -25.51 -35.67 29.17
N TRP A 173 -24.53 -36.12 28.40
CA TRP A 173 -23.60 -37.14 28.84
C TRP A 173 -22.71 -36.64 29.99
N CYS A 174 -22.16 -35.43 29.87
CA CYS A 174 -21.41 -34.77 30.93
C CYS A 174 -22.28 -34.56 32.17
N GLN A 175 -23.54 -34.15 31.98
CA GLN A 175 -24.52 -33.99 33.04
C GLN A 175 -24.72 -35.31 33.79
N ARG A 176 -25.07 -36.41 33.10
CA ARG A 176 -25.27 -37.74 33.71
C ARG A 176 -24.03 -38.25 34.45
N LEU A 177 -22.83 -37.99 33.92
CA LEU A 177 -21.58 -38.35 34.60
C LEU A 177 -21.37 -37.52 35.87
N SER A 178 -21.62 -36.21 35.81
CA SER A 178 -21.47 -35.31 36.94
C SER A 178 -22.49 -35.57 38.06
N GLU A 179 -23.74 -35.89 37.71
CA GLU A 179 -24.79 -36.25 38.67
C GLU A 179 -24.48 -37.56 39.41
N LYS A 180 -23.88 -38.54 38.73
CA LYS A 180 -23.60 -39.85 39.32
C LYS A 180 -22.30 -39.88 40.14
N TRP A 181 -21.23 -39.25 39.64
CA TRP A 181 -19.87 -39.42 40.19
C TRP A 181 -19.27 -38.11 40.73
N GLY A 182 -19.93 -36.97 40.58
CA GLY A 182 -19.46 -35.67 41.08
C GLY A 182 -18.17 -35.23 40.39
N GLU A 183 -17.07 -35.17 41.15
CA GLU A 183 -15.72 -34.76 40.68
C GLU A 183 -14.72 -35.92 40.60
N ASP A 184 -15.17 -37.16 40.81
CA ASP A 184 -14.29 -38.33 40.71
C ASP A 184 -14.15 -38.83 39.26
N TYR A 185 -13.21 -38.24 38.53
CA TYR A 185 -12.93 -38.60 37.13
C TYR A 185 -12.42 -40.05 36.96
N LYS A 186 -11.75 -40.63 37.97
CA LYS A 186 -11.25 -42.01 37.89
C LYS A 186 -12.40 -43.01 37.90
N SER A 187 -13.43 -42.75 38.70
CA SER A 187 -14.64 -43.56 38.72
C SER A 187 -15.49 -43.38 37.45
N MET A 188 -15.52 -42.17 36.87
CA MET A 188 -16.19 -41.92 35.59
C MET A 188 -15.60 -42.74 34.43
N VAL A 189 -14.27 -42.88 34.38
CA VAL A 189 -13.61 -43.69 33.34
C VAL A 189 -13.98 -45.17 33.47
N LYS A 190 -14.05 -45.67 34.70
CA LYS A 190 -14.38 -47.08 35.00
C LYS A 190 -15.85 -47.42 34.77
N ASP A 191 -16.74 -46.43 34.64
CA ASP A 191 -18.17 -46.66 34.41
C ASP A 191 -18.45 -47.15 32.99
N ARG A 192 -18.56 -48.48 32.83
CA ARG A 192 -18.83 -49.11 31.52
C ARG A 192 -20.19 -48.76 30.93
N ARG A 193 -21.15 -48.30 31.74
CA ARG A 193 -22.51 -47.99 31.29
C ARG A 193 -22.59 -46.55 30.78
N LEU A 194 -22.07 -45.60 31.55
CA LEU A 194 -22.07 -44.19 31.15
C LEU A 194 -20.91 -43.85 30.22
N ASN A 195 -19.77 -44.55 30.26
CA ASN A 195 -18.63 -44.36 29.35
C ASN A 195 -18.47 -45.55 28.38
N PRO A 196 -19.43 -45.80 27.47
CA PRO A 196 -19.37 -46.93 26.55
C PRO A 196 -18.19 -46.83 25.57
N MET A 197 -17.77 -45.60 25.26
CA MET A 197 -16.67 -45.33 24.32
C MET A 197 -15.30 -45.27 25.00
N GLN A 198 -15.20 -45.70 26.27
CA GLN A 198 -13.94 -45.82 27.00
C GLN A 198 -13.06 -44.56 26.92
N GLN A 199 -13.68 -43.39 27.08
CA GLN A 199 -12.98 -42.10 27.08
C GLN A 199 -11.98 -42.03 28.25
N ASN A 200 -10.83 -41.40 28.00
CA ASN A 200 -9.76 -41.27 28.98
C ASN A 200 -10.11 -40.23 30.06
N GLU A 201 -9.47 -40.35 31.23
CA GLU A 201 -9.62 -39.40 32.34
C GLU A 201 -9.44 -37.92 31.94
N PRO A 202 -8.34 -37.51 31.26
CA PRO A 202 -8.15 -36.11 30.84
C PRO A 202 -9.20 -35.65 29.81
N ASP A 203 -9.74 -36.55 29.00
CA ASP A 203 -10.75 -36.21 28.00
C ASP A 203 -12.08 -35.90 28.66
N ILE A 204 -12.51 -36.75 29.60
CA ILE A 204 -13.71 -36.53 30.42
C ILE A 204 -13.56 -35.23 31.20
N ARG A 205 -12.40 -35.01 31.85
CA ARG A 205 -12.13 -33.77 32.60
C ARG A 205 -12.26 -32.53 31.73
N ARG A 206 -11.66 -32.50 30.54
CA ARG A 206 -11.75 -31.36 29.61
C ARG A 206 -13.19 -31.07 29.18
N ARG A 207 -13.98 -32.10 28.89
CA ARG A 207 -15.38 -31.95 28.45
C ARG A 207 -16.28 -31.47 29.58
N ILE A 208 -16.14 -32.03 30.79
CA ILE A 208 -16.90 -31.60 31.96
C ILE A 208 -16.55 -30.16 32.34
N LEU A 209 -15.28 -29.77 32.34
CA LEU A 209 -14.87 -28.39 32.61
C LEU A 209 -15.52 -27.42 31.62
N LYS A 210 -15.46 -27.75 30.33
CA LYS A 210 -16.04 -26.93 29.26
C LYS A 210 -17.57 -26.91 29.30
N TRP A 211 -18.20 -27.97 29.84
CA TRP A 211 -19.65 -28.03 30.06
C TRP A 211 -20.06 -27.14 31.23
N ARG A 212 -19.32 -27.19 32.34
CA ARG A 212 -19.50 -26.31 33.50
C ARG A 212 -19.33 -24.84 33.11
N GLU A 213 -18.27 -24.52 32.35
CA GLU A 213 -18.05 -23.17 31.82
C GLU A 213 -19.23 -22.71 30.96
N SER A 214 -19.71 -23.56 30.04
CA SER A 214 -20.90 -23.25 29.24
C SER A 214 -22.18 -23.06 30.06
N LYS A 215 -22.31 -23.75 31.20
CA LYS A 215 -23.44 -23.61 32.12
C LYS A 215 -23.35 -22.40 33.04
N SER A 216 -22.15 -21.95 33.37
CA SER A 216 -21.93 -20.70 34.12
C SER A 216 -22.07 -19.45 33.26
N SER A 217 -21.91 -19.59 31.94
CA SER A 217 -22.06 -18.49 30.98
C SER A 217 -23.47 -18.36 30.38
N GLU A 218 -24.37 -19.32 30.65
CA GLU A 218 -25.82 -19.24 30.39
C GLU A 218 -26.52 -18.52 31.55
#